data_AF-A0A971KU46-F1
#
_entry.id   AF-A0A971KU46-F1
#
_cell.length_a   1.000
_cell.length_b   1.000
_cell.length_c   1.000
_cell.angle_alpha   90.00
_cell.angle_beta   90.00
_cell.angle_gamma   90.00
#
_symmetry.space_group_name_H-M   'P 1'
#
loop_
_entity.id
_entity.type
_entity.pdbx_description
1 polymer ?
#
loop_
_entity_poly.entity_id
_entity_poly.type
_entity_poly.pdbx_seq_one_letter_code
_entity_poly.pdbx_strand_id
1 'polypeptide(L)'
;MYYLIKKCLVVLCSLILFIGLYSSEIQADTPEQTEQYRYALGLIQRKLYDEAAKVLTRLTSDPEQFSLMDAAVFWLAECEYRKGDYVKAAGYYKKLIKEFPGSEYYDRSA
;
A
#
# COMPACT_ATOMS: atom_id res chain seq x y z
N MET A 1 10.62 -19.80 -47.58
CA MET A 1 10.88 -20.37 -46.24
C MET A 1 11.45 -19.35 -45.24
N TYR A 2 12.39 -18.48 -45.62
CA TYR A 2 12.98 -17.43 -44.76
C TYR A 2 11.97 -16.40 -44.15
N TYR A 3 10.91 -16.06 -44.90
CA TYR A 3 9.89 -15.09 -44.47
C TYR A 3 8.97 -15.61 -43.35
N LEU A 4 8.74 -16.93 -43.31
CA LEU A 4 7.91 -17.57 -42.28
C LEU A 4 8.64 -17.62 -40.93
N ILE A 5 9.96 -17.84 -40.96
CA ILE A 5 10.85 -17.87 -39.80
C ILE A 5 10.98 -16.46 -39.19
N LYS A 6 11.09 -15.41 -40.01
CA LYS A 6 11.14 -14.01 -39.54
C LYS A 6 9.84 -13.55 -38.85
N LYS A 7 8.67 -13.98 -39.33
CA LYS A 7 7.38 -13.64 -38.71
C LYS A 7 7.21 -14.28 -37.33
N CYS A 8 7.60 -15.55 -37.17
CA CYS A 8 7.60 -16.20 -35.85
C CYS A 8 8.55 -15.53 -34.85
N LEU A 9 9.73 -15.08 -35.31
CA LEU A 9 10.71 -14.40 -34.46
C LEU A 9 10.20 -13.05 -33.94
N VAL A 10 9.50 -12.27 -34.78
CA VAL A 10 8.89 -11.00 -34.38
C VAL A 10 7.75 -11.21 -33.38
N VAL A 11 6.92 -12.24 -33.57
CA VAL A 11 5.81 -12.58 -32.64
C VAL A 11 6.35 -13.03 -31.28
N LEU A 12 7.40 -13.84 -31.24
CA LEU A 12 8.08 -14.26 -30.01
C LEU A 12 8.68 -13.08 -29.24
N CYS A 13 9.35 -12.14 -29.92
CA CYS A 13 9.85 -10.92 -29.29
C CYS A 13 8.74 -10.00 -28.77
N SER A 14 7.62 -9.90 -29.48
CA SER A 14 6.48 -9.08 -29.04
C SER A 14 5.74 -9.66 -27.82
N LEU A 15 5.73 -10.99 -27.65
CA LEU A 15 5.18 -11.66 -26.46
C LEU A 15 6.09 -11.46 -25.23
N ILE A 16 7.41 -11.49 -25.41
CA ILE A 16 8.39 -11.21 -24.34
C ILE A 16 8.28 -9.75 -23.87
N LEU A 17 8.06 -8.81 -24.79
CA LEU A 17 7.82 -7.40 -24.45
C LEU A 17 6.47 -7.20 -23.74
N PHE A 18 5.46 -8.00 -24.05
CA PHE A 18 4.17 -7.98 -23.34
C PHE A 18 4.26 -8.61 -21.94
N ILE A 19 5.02 -9.69 -21.77
CA ILE A 19 5.27 -10.33 -20.47
C ILE A 19 6.14 -9.42 -19.57
N GLY A 20 7.15 -8.75 -20.14
CA GLY A 20 8.01 -7.82 -19.42
C GLY A 20 7.33 -6.53 -18.95
N LEU A 21 6.14 -6.21 -19.47
CA LEU A 21 5.27 -5.13 -18.99
C LEU A 21 4.28 -5.60 -17.91
N TYR A 22 4.17 -6.91 -17.70
CA TYR A 22 3.24 -7.53 -16.75
C TYR A 22 3.87 -7.94 -15.43
N SER A 23 5.16 -7.65 -15.22
CA SER A 23 5.75 -7.75 -13.89
C SER A 23 5.29 -6.57 -13.04
N SER A 24 4.01 -6.56 -12.66
CA SER A 24 3.69 -6.14 -11.29
C SER A 24 4.33 -7.20 -10.39
N GLU A 25 5.65 -7.14 -10.24
CA GLU A 25 6.35 -7.90 -9.22
C GLU A 25 5.69 -7.48 -7.92
N ILE A 26 5.04 -8.44 -7.25
CA ILE A 26 4.70 -8.31 -5.85
C ILE A 26 6.06 -8.25 -5.16
N GLN A 27 6.62 -7.05 -5.07
CA GLN A 27 7.82 -6.78 -4.31
C GLN A 27 7.47 -7.11 -2.87
N ALA A 28 8.21 -8.06 -2.29
CA ALA A 28 8.02 -8.39 -0.89
C ALA A 28 8.29 -7.15 -0.04
N ASP A 29 7.46 -6.93 0.97
CA ASP A 29 7.64 -5.83 1.92
C ASP A 29 9.05 -5.86 2.50
N THR A 30 9.66 -4.68 2.63
CA THR A 30 10.97 -4.59 3.25
C THR A 30 10.87 -4.95 4.74
N PRO A 31 11.95 -5.48 5.34
CA PRO A 31 12.00 -5.72 6.79
C PRO A 31 11.69 -4.45 7.58
N GLU A 32 12.11 -3.29 7.07
CA GLU A 32 11.87 -1.99 7.68
C GLU A 32 10.39 -1.59 7.65
N GLN A 33 9.68 -1.73 6.52
CA GLN A 33 8.24 -1.48 6.46
C GLN A 33 7.47 -2.35 7.45
N THR A 34 7.80 -3.65 7.48
CA THR A 34 7.20 -4.62 8.41
C THR A 34 7.47 -4.25 9.87
N GLU A 35 8.70 -3.83 10.17
CA GLU A 35 9.09 -3.41 11.52
C GLU A 35 8.39 -2.11 11.94
N GLN A 36 8.36 -1.09 11.08
CA GLN A 36 7.68 0.17 11.33
C GLN A 36 6.18 -0.06 11.59
N TYR A 37 5.52 -0.89 10.79
CA TYR A 37 4.12 -1.23 11.00
C TYR A 37 3.89 -1.93 12.35
N ARG A 38 4.68 -2.96 12.66
CA ARG A 38 4.60 -3.67 13.95
C ARG A 38 4.87 -2.73 15.13
N TYR A 39 5.85 -1.84 15.00
CA TYR A 39 6.18 -0.86 16.03
C TYR A 39 5.01 0.11 16.26
N ALA A 40 4.38 0.61 15.19
CA ALA A 40 3.19 1.45 15.27
C ALA A 40 2.03 0.74 15.99
N LEU A 41 1.77 -0.54 15.69
CA LEU A 41 0.73 -1.32 16.39
C LEU A 41 1.03 -1.45 17.89
N GLY A 42 2.30 -1.64 18.28
CA GLY A 42 2.71 -1.64 19.69
C GLY A 42 2.48 -0.29 20.38
N LEU A 43 2.71 0.83 19.68
CA LEU A 43 2.41 2.17 20.18
C LEU A 43 0.89 2.38 20.36
N ILE A 44 0.07 1.93 19.41
CA ILE A 44 -1.40 1.98 19.49
C ILE A 44 -1.92 1.20 20.70
N GLN A 45 -1.41 -0.02 20.93
CA GLN A 45 -1.78 -0.82 22.11
C GLN A 45 -1.49 -0.09 23.42
N ARG A 46 -0.43 0.71 23.45
CA ARG A 46 -0.05 1.55 24.60
C ARG A 46 -0.75 2.91 24.62
N LYS A 47 -1.68 3.16 23.70
CA LYS A 47 -2.41 4.43 23.51
C LYS A 47 -1.52 5.63 23.19
N LEU A 48 -0.31 5.37 22.68
CA LEU A 48 0.65 6.38 22.23
C LEU A 48 0.33 6.78 20.78
N TYR A 49 -0.82 7.43 20.59
CA TYR A 49 -1.39 7.68 19.26
C TYR A 49 -0.60 8.72 18.46
N ASP A 50 0.02 9.70 19.11
CA ASP A 50 0.85 10.70 18.44
C ASP A 50 2.13 10.09 17.85
N GLU A 51 2.79 9.22 18.62
CA GLU A 51 3.97 8.49 18.17
C GLU A 51 3.61 7.48 17.07
N ALA A 52 2.51 6.74 17.24
CA ALA A 52 2.01 5.81 16.23
C ALA A 52 1.70 6.51 14.91
N ALA A 53 1.00 7.65 14.96
CA ALA A 53 0.69 8.45 13.77
C ALA A 53 1.95 8.92 13.03
N LYS A 54 3.01 9.32 13.76
CA LYS A 54 4.30 9.71 13.13
C LYS A 54 4.95 8.55 12.38
N VAL A 55 4.94 7.35 12.95
CA VAL A 55 5.50 6.15 12.31
C VAL A 55 4.68 5.77 11.07
N LEU A 56 3.35 5.71 11.21
CA LEU A 56 2.45 5.38 10.10
C LEU A 56 2.47 6.44 8.99
N THR A 57 2.64 7.72 9.32
CA THR A 57 2.78 8.78 8.31
C THR A 57 4.02 8.57 7.45
N ARG A 58 5.14 8.17 8.06
CA ARG A 58 6.36 7.85 7.29
C ARG A 58 6.15 6.63 6.39
N LEU A 59 5.62 5.55 6.97
CA LEU A 59 5.35 4.32 6.24
C LEU A 59 4.38 4.54 5.05
N THR A 60 3.33 5.33 5.23
CA THR A 60 2.32 5.61 4.19
C THR A 60 2.74 6.67 3.17
N SER A 61 3.86 7.37 3.43
CA SER A 61 4.47 8.34 2.50
C SER A 61 5.65 7.75 1.74
N ASP A 62 6.03 6.51 2.06
CA ASP A 62 7.08 5.79 1.36
C ASP A 62 6.63 5.53 -0.10
N PRO A 63 7.48 5.84 -1.12
CA PRO A 63 7.15 5.53 -2.50
C PRO A 63 7.16 4.03 -2.81
N GLU A 64 7.82 3.20 -2.00
CA GLU A 64 7.81 1.75 -2.15
C GLU A 64 6.45 1.17 -1.76
N GLN A 65 5.98 0.20 -2.53
CA GLN A 65 4.72 -0.47 -2.25
C GLN A 65 4.82 -1.24 -0.93
N PHE A 66 3.76 -1.18 -0.12
CA PHE A 66 3.62 -1.95 1.11
C PHE A 66 2.32 -2.75 1.05
N SER A 67 2.39 -4.05 1.31
CA SER A 67 1.27 -4.98 1.15
C SER A 67 0.11 -4.68 2.10
N LEU A 68 0.37 -4.04 3.26
CA LEU A 68 -0.62 -3.65 4.25
C LEU A 68 -0.86 -2.13 4.26
N MET A 69 -0.73 -1.47 3.10
CA MET A 69 -0.91 -0.02 2.99
C MET A 69 -2.32 0.43 3.41
N ASP A 70 -3.36 -0.34 3.09
CA ASP A 70 -4.74 -0.07 3.49
C ASP A 70 -4.90 -0.11 5.01
N ALA A 71 -4.34 -1.13 5.67
CA ALA A 71 -4.33 -1.26 7.12
C ALA A 71 -3.53 -0.12 7.78
N ALA A 72 -2.37 0.24 7.22
CA ALA A 72 -1.56 1.35 7.73
C ALA A 72 -2.31 2.70 7.65
N VAL A 73 -3.02 2.96 6.55
CA VAL A 73 -3.86 4.16 6.39
C VAL A 73 -5.05 4.14 7.35
N PHE A 74 -5.69 2.98 7.55
CA PHE A 74 -6.77 2.82 8.54
C PHE A 74 -6.29 3.15 9.95
N TRP A 75 -5.17 2.55 10.38
CA TRP A 75 -4.63 2.78 11.71
C TRP A 75 -4.14 4.22 11.90
N LEU A 76 -3.66 4.88 10.84
CA LEU A 76 -3.32 6.30 10.88
C LEU A 76 -4.56 7.16 11.11
N ALA A 77 -5.67 6.85 10.42
CA ALA A 77 -6.95 7.52 10.64
C ALA A 77 -7.46 7.32 12.07
N GLU A 78 -7.39 6.10 12.60
CA GLU A 78 -7.74 5.79 13.99
C GLU A 78 -6.87 6.53 15.01
N CYS A 79 -5.57 6.68 14.75
CA CYS A 79 -4.69 7.46 15.61
C CYS A 79 -5.11 8.93 15.64
N GLU A 80 -5.34 9.56 14.48
CA GLU A 80 -5.81 10.95 14.43
C GLU A 80 -7.19 11.12 15.07
N TYR A 81 -8.10 10.17 14.89
CA TYR A 81 -9.40 10.17 15.55
C TYR A 81 -9.27 10.15 17.08
N ARG A 82 -8.40 9.28 17.62
CA ARG A 82 -8.19 9.13 19.07
C ARG A 82 -7.45 10.32 19.69
N LYS A 83 -6.71 11.08 18.89
CA LYS A 83 -6.12 12.37 19.26
C LYS A 83 -7.14 13.52 19.24
N GLY A 84 -8.33 13.31 18.67
CA GLY A 84 -9.36 14.33 18.47
C GLY A 84 -9.19 15.15 17.20
N ASP A 85 -8.25 14.81 16.31
CA ASP A 85 -8.09 15.45 15.00
C ASP A 85 -9.00 14.78 13.97
N TYR A 86 -10.30 15.04 14.12
CA TYR A 86 -11.34 14.43 13.28
C TYR A 86 -11.24 14.84 11.81
N VAL A 87 -10.68 16.03 11.53
CA VAL A 87 -10.50 16.51 10.15
C VAL A 87 -9.44 15.66 9.44
N LYS A 88 -8.28 15.41 10.07
CA LYS A 88 -7.28 14.51 9.49
C LYS A 88 -7.77 13.08 9.41
N ALA A 89 -8.43 12.59 10.46
CA ALA A 89 -9.01 11.25 10.46
C ALA A 89 -9.96 11.03 9.27
N ALA A 90 -10.89 11.96 9.05
CA ALA A 90 -11.80 11.92 7.90
C ALA A 90 -11.06 11.99 6.56
N GLY A 91 -9.95 12.72 6.47
CA GLY A 91 -9.09 12.74 5.28
C GLY A 91 -8.52 11.35 4.96
N TYR A 92 -7.99 10.65 5.97
CA TYR A 92 -7.41 9.32 5.81
C TYR A 92 -8.47 8.24 5.55
N TYR A 93 -9.64 8.31 6.19
CA TYR A 93 -10.75 7.41 5.87
C TYR A 93 -11.22 7.57 4.42
N LYS A 94 -11.36 8.82 3.94
CA LYS A 94 -11.68 9.08 2.53
C LYS A 94 -10.62 8.55 1.58
N LYS A 95 -9.34 8.69 1.94
CA LYS A 95 -8.24 8.08 1.18
C LYS A 95 -8.43 6.56 1.10
N LEU A 96 -8.75 5.92 2.21
CA LEU A 96 -8.97 4.47 2.27
C LEU A 96 -10.10 4.02 1.33
N ILE A 97 -11.26 4.64 1.43
CA ILE A 97 -12.43 4.34 0.59
C ILE A 97 -12.11 4.52 -0.90
N LYS A 98 -11.35 5.57 -1.24
CA LYS A 98 -11.04 5.92 -2.63
C LYS A 98 -9.98 5.02 -3.23
N GLU A 99 -8.92 4.74 -2.49
CA GLU A 99 -7.72 4.05 -3.01
C GLU A 99 -7.77 2.52 -2.78
N PHE A 100 -8.51 2.06 -1.76
CA PHE A 100 -8.60 0.66 -1.37
C PHE A 100 -10.07 0.18 -1.24
N PRO A 101 -10.86 0.21 -2.33
CA PRO A 101 -12.29 -0.15 -2.30
C PRO A 101 -12.57 -1.62 -1.95
N GLY A 102 -11.56 -2.50 -2.01
CA GLY A 102 -11.66 -3.91 -1.61
C GLY A 102 -11.06 -4.24 -0.24
N SER A 103 -10.64 -3.23 0.52
CA SER A 103 -10.03 -3.41 1.84
C SER A 103 -11.02 -3.95 2.86
N GLU A 104 -10.55 -4.79 3.79
CA GLU A 104 -11.33 -5.20 4.97
C GLU A 104 -11.75 -4.01 5.86
N TYR A 105 -11.07 -2.87 5.73
CA TYR A 105 -11.34 -1.65 6.48
C TYR A 105 -12.30 -0.69 5.77
N TYR A 106 -12.80 -1.04 4.58
CA TYR A 106 -13.66 -0.17 3.77
C TYR A 106 -14.93 0.25 4.52
N ASP A 107 -15.73 -0.72 4.97
CA ASP A 107 -17.01 -0.46 5.64
C ASP A 107 -16.83 0.29 6.97
N ARG A 108 -15.69 0.12 7.62
CA ARG A 108 -15.35 0.83 8.87
C ARG A 108 -14.89 2.27 8.65
N SER A 109 -14.56 2.62 7.41
CA SER A 109 -14.09 3.95 7.03
C SER A 109 -15.18 4.79 6.36
N ALA A 110 -16.24 4.15 5.83
CA ALA A 110 -17.37 4.76 5.12
C ALA A 110 -18.33 5.50 6.05
#